data_AF-A0A674H9N0-F1
#
_entry.id   AF-A0A674H9N0-F1
#
_cell.length_a   1.000
_cell.length_b   1.000
_cell.length_c   1.000
_cell.angle_alpha   90.00
_cell.angle_beta   90.00
_cell.angle_gamma   90.00
#
_symmetry.space_group_name_H-M   'P 1'
#
loop_
_entity.id
_entity.type
_entity.pdbx_description
1 polymer ?
#
loop_
_entity_poly.entity_id
_entity_poly.type
_entity_poly.pdbx_seq_one_letter_code
_entity_poly.pdbx_strand_id
1 'polypeptide(L)'
;MYQEPSRWSYTFQTFSCLSRLRAALEAPGEAGGTPGSPVRVLERSVFSDRYVFAKQLFEAGHLQPLEWALYQQWHDVLLAHLGHRAAPHAFLYLRASPQRCLERLRRRARSEERGVQLGYLSRLHGQHELWLLARATEVGFAAARRAPVLLLDAEQDFEHDAARQGRLLAQVEAFVTSLSARPVPPHPHTPGTGQGAASA
;
A
#
# COMPACT_ATOMS: atom_id res chain seq x y z
N MET A 1 5.44 16.93 -10.57
CA MET A 1 4.26 16.12 -10.90
C MET A 1 3.01 16.99 -11.01
N TYR A 2 2.56 17.65 -9.94
CA TYR A 2 1.28 18.37 -9.92
C TYR A 2 1.13 19.54 -10.91
N GLN A 3 2.24 20.12 -11.40
CA GLN A 3 2.21 21.22 -12.39
C GLN A 3 1.88 20.75 -13.81
N GLU A 4 2.31 19.54 -14.19
CA GLU A 4 2.07 18.99 -15.53
C GLU A 4 1.81 17.47 -15.43
N PRO A 5 0.64 17.06 -14.92
CA PRO A 5 0.37 15.67 -14.60
C PRO A 5 0.45 14.75 -15.83
N SER A 6 -0.03 15.20 -17.00
CA SER A 6 0.00 14.39 -18.22
C SER A 6 1.41 14.06 -18.72
N ARG A 7 2.42 14.88 -18.37
CA ARG A 7 3.82 14.64 -18.75
C ARG A 7 4.57 13.76 -17.76
N TRP A 8 4.25 13.89 -16.47
CA TRP A 8 5.07 13.35 -15.37
C TRP A 8 4.40 12.22 -14.59
N SER A 9 3.13 11.91 -14.82
CA SER A 9 2.40 10.88 -14.06
C SER A 9 3.06 9.51 -14.18
N TYR A 10 3.38 9.07 -15.40
CA TYR A 10 4.00 7.76 -15.61
C TYR A 10 5.36 7.64 -14.90
N THR A 11 6.22 8.65 -15.08
CA THR A 11 7.54 8.71 -14.44
C THR A 11 7.42 8.73 -12.92
N PHE A 12 6.51 9.55 -12.37
CA PHE A 12 6.33 9.68 -10.93
C PHE A 12 5.77 8.40 -10.30
N GLN A 13 4.78 7.75 -10.92
CA GLN A 13 4.22 6.50 -10.41
C GLN A 13 5.25 5.37 -10.45
N THR A 14 6.04 5.29 -11.53
CA THR A 14 7.14 4.33 -11.63
C THR A 14 8.17 4.52 -10.52
N PHE A 15 8.65 5.75 -10.33
CA PHE A 15 9.61 6.07 -9.28
C PHE A 15 9.07 5.79 -7.87
N SER A 16 7.82 6.19 -7.61
CA SER A 16 7.17 6.01 -6.31
C SER A 16 7.03 4.53 -5.96
N CYS A 17 6.55 3.72 -6.90
CA CYS A 17 6.38 2.28 -6.71
C CYS A 17 7.72 1.57 -6.51
N LEU A 18 8.75 1.89 -7.30
CA LEU A 18 10.08 1.30 -7.14
C LEU A 18 10.72 1.67 -5.80
N SER A 19 10.60 2.93 -5.38
CA SER A 19 11.09 3.38 -4.07
C SER A 19 10.40 2.64 -2.93
N ARG A 20 9.08 2.44 -3.03
CA ARG A 20 8.31 1.71 -2.02
C ARG A 20 8.61 0.22 -2.03
N LEU A 21 8.82 -0.37 -3.20
CA LEU A 21 9.26 -1.76 -3.31
C LEU A 21 10.62 -1.96 -2.65
N ARG A 22 11.58 -1.07 -2.93
CA ARG A 22 12.89 -1.09 -2.27
C ARG A 22 12.75 -1.05 -0.76
N ALA A 23 12.00 -0.08 -0.23
CA ALA A 23 11.73 0.02 1.19
C ALA A 23 11.12 -1.30 1.73
N ALA A 24 10.11 -1.85 1.08
CA ALA A 24 9.48 -3.11 1.50
C ALA A 24 10.43 -4.32 1.52
N LEU A 25 11.47 -4.32 0.68
CA LEU A 25 12.46 -5.40 0.58
C LEU A 25 13.65 -5.26 1.53
N GLU A 26 13.89 -4.08 2.10
CA GLU A 26 14.96 -3.83 3.07
C GLU A 26 14.80 -4.73 4.32
N ALA A 27 15.92 -5.21 4.85
CA ALA A 27 15.92 -6.17 5.95
C ALA A 27 15.43 -5.54 7.27
N PRO A 28 14.81 -6.33 8.18
CA PRO A 28 14.47 -5.89 9.54
C PRO A 28 15.77 -5.61 10.31
N GLY A 29 16.25 -4.36 10.25
CA GLY A 29 17.49 -3.92 10.88
C GLY A 29 18.10 -2.69 10.22
N GLU A 30 17.95 -2.52 8.91
CA GLU A 30 18.50 -1.35 8.19
C GLU A 30 17.60 -0.11 8.27
N ALA A 31 16.29 -0.30 8.44
CA ALA A 31 15.28 0.76 8.39
C ALA A 31 14.91 1.37 9.76
N GLY A 32 15.82 1.33 10.76
CA GLY A 32 15.61 1.98 12.07
C GLY A 32 14.49 1.38 12.94
N GLY A 33 14.05 0.15 12.64
CA GLY A 33 13.06 -0.58 13.44
C GLY A 33 13.63 -1.07 14.77
N THR A 34 12.77 -1.31 15.76
CA THR A 34 13.16 -1.92 17.02
C THR A 34 13.71 -3.33 16.76
N PRO A 35 14.99 -3.61 17.08
CA PRO A 35 15.58 -4.93 16.87
C PRO A 35 14.72 -6.02 17.52
N GLY A 36 14.34 -7.04 16.75
CA GLY A 36 13.53 -8.17 17.23
C GLY A 36 12.01 -7.96 17.22
N SER A 37 11.48 -6.82 16.77
CA SER A 37 10.03 -6.68 16.59
C SER A 37 9.54 -7.54 15.40
N PRO A 38 8.55 -8.43 15.59
CA PRO A 38 8.03 -9.26 14.51
C PRO A 38 7.11 -8.47 13.55
N VAL A 39 6.80 -7.21 13.86
CA VAL A 39 5.85 -6.39 13.10
C VAL A 39 6.59 -5.27 12.38
N ARG A 40 6.34 -5.17 11.07
CA ARG A 40 6.80 -4.07 10.23
C ARG A 40 5.60 -3.30 9.69
N VAL A 41 5.60 -1.98 9.90
CA VAL A 41 4.59 -1.06 9.36
C VAL A 41 5.19 -0.32 8.17
N LEU A 42 4.46 -0.27 7.07
CA LEU A 42 4.83 0.46 5.87
C LEU A 42 3.83 1.59 5.64
N GLU A 43 4.32 2.78 5.31
CA GLU A 43 3.45 3.84 4.79
C GLU A 43 3.06 3.46 3.34
N ARG A 44 1.77 3.16 3.14
CA ARG A 44 1.21 2.68 1.86
C ARG A 44 1.84 1.35 1.39
N SER A 45 1.52 0.93 0.17
CA SER A 45 2.07 -0.27 -0.47
C SER A 45 2.11 -0.14 -1.99
N VAL A 46 2.84 -1.02 -2.67
CA VAL A 46 2.88 -1.10 -4.14
C VAL A 46 1.48 -1.29 -4.73
N PHE A 47 0.57 -1.92 -3.96
CA PHE A 47 -0.84 -2.06 -4.32
C PHE A 47 -1.57 -0.71 -4.36
N SER A 48 -1.37 0.15 -3.36
CA SER A 48 -1.97 1.49 -3.40
C SER A 48 -1.41 2.33 -4.55
N ASP A 49 -0.13 2.16 -4.92
CA ASP A 49 0.46 2.87 -6.05
C ASP A 49 -0.28 2.50 -7.36
N ARG A 50 -0.57 1.21 -7.62
CA ARG A 50 -1.34 0.78 -8.80
C ARG A 50 -2.84 1.05 -8.70
N TYR A 51 -3.49 0.53 -7.65
CA TYR A 51 -4.94 0.42 -7.58
C TYR A 51 -5.65 1.68 -7.08
N VAL A 52 -4.89 2.64 -6.53
CA VAL A 52 -5.41 3.96 -6.16
C VAL A 52 -4.81 5.03 -7.06
N PHE A 53 -3.50 5.26 -7.00
CA PHE A 53 -2.91 6.45 -7.60
C PHE A 53 -2.77 6.35 -9.12
N ALA A 54 -2.12 5.31 -9.64
CA ALA A 54 -1.95 5.13 -11.08
C ALA A 54 -3.29 4.91 -11.79
N LYS A 55 -4.18 4.07 -11.22
CA LYS A 55 -5.56 3.91 -11.72
C LYS A 55 -6.30 5.25 -11.79
N GLN A 56 -6.21 6.07 -10.73
CA GLN A 56 -6.85 7.39 -10.73
C GLN A 56 -6.26 8.35 -11.78
N LEU A 57 -4.95 8.30 -12.01
CA LEU A 57 -4.30 9.13 -13.02
C LEU A 57 -4.71 8.70 -14.43
N PHE A 58 -4.85 7.40 -14.68
CA PHE A 58 -5.41 6.89 -15.93
C PHE A 58 -6.85 7.32 -16.15
N GLU A 59 -7.74 7.13 -15.16
CA GLU A 59 -9.15 7.54 -15.25
C GLU A 59 -9.33 9.06 -15.40
N ALA A 60 -8.37 9.86 -14.90
CA ALA A 60 -8.35 11.30 -15.07
C ALA A 60 -7.72 11.76 -16.41
N GLY A 61 -7.25 10.84 -17.26
CA GLY A 61 -6.61 11.17 -18.54
C GLY A 61 -5.17 11.67 -18.44
N HIS A 62 -4.51 11.48 -17.29
CA HIS A 62 -3.11 11.86 -17.08
C HIS A 62 -2.11 10.73 -17.36
N LEU A 63 -2.59 9.51 -17.60
CA LEU A 63 -1.81 8.43 -18.19
C LEU A 63 -2.46 8.06 -19.52
N GLN A 64 -1.66 7.98 -20.58
CA GLN A 64 -2.12 7.48 -21.86
C GLN A 64 -2.41 5.97 -21.79
N PRO A 65 -3.26 5.41 -22.66
CA PRO A 65 -3.56 3.97 -22.67
C PRO A 65 -2.30 3.09 -22.74
N LEU A 66 -1.30 3.49 -23.54
CA LEU A 66 -0.03 2.77 -23.63
C LEU A 66 0.77 2.84 -22.31
N GLU A 67 0.87 4.01 -21.69
CA GLU A 67 1.55 4.17 -20.40
C GLU A 67 0.88 3.35 -19.30
N TRP A 68 -0.45 3.31 -19.30
CA TRP A 68 -1.22 2.48 -18.36
C TRP A 68 -1.01 0.99 -18.59
N ALA A 69 -1.01 0.53 -19.85
CA ALA A 69 -0.72 -0.87 -20.18
C ALA A 69 0.70 -1.27 -19.74
N LEU A 70 1.70 -0.44 -20.04
CA LEU A 70 3.08 -0.67 -19.62
C LEU A 70 3.22 -0.68 -18.09
N TYR A 71 2.57 0.28 -17.41
CA TYR A 71 2.57 0.36 -15.94
C TYR A 71 2.04 -0.92 -15.31
N GLN A 72 0.90 -1.40 -15.81
CA GLN A 72 0.29 -2.63 -15.34
C GLN A 72 1.20 -3.84 -15.56
N GLN A 73 1.77 -3.96 -16.76
CA GLN A 73 2.61 -5.09 -17.15
C GLN A 73 3.87 -5.20 -16.29
N TRP A 74 4.65 -4.11 -16.13
CA TRP A 74 5.85 -4.20 -15.30
C TRP A 74 5.52 -4.41 -13.83
N HIS A 75 4.41 -3.82 -13.34
CA HIS A 75 3.97 -4.07 -11.97
C HIS A 75 3.59 -5.54 -11.75
N ASP A 76 2.93 -6.18 -12.71
CA ASP A 76 2.61 -7.61 -12.65
C ASP A 76 3.88 -8.48 -12.64
N VAL A 77 4.88 -8.14 -13.45
CA VAL A 77 6.20 -8.81 -13.44
C VAL A 77 6.88 -8.66 -12.08
N LEU A 78 6.90 -7.44 -11.50
CA LEU A 78 7.49 -7.22 -10.18
C LEU A 78 6.79 -8.04 -9.10
N LEU A 79 5.46 -8.09 -9.10
CA LEU A 79 4.72 -8.88 -8.12
C LEU A 79 4.89 -10.39 -8.31
N ALA A 80 5.05 -10.87 -9.54
CA ALA A 80 5.33 -12.27 -9.81
C ALA A 80 6.65 -12.73 -9.18
N HIS A 81 7.68 -11.88 -9.19
CA HIS A 81 9.00 -12.23 -8.65
C HIS A 81 9.20 -11.83 -7.18
N LEU A 82 8.66 -10.68 -6.77
CA LEU A 82 8.98 -10.05 -5.47
C LEU A 82 7.75 -9.88 -4.57
N GLY A 83 6.55 -10.18 -5.07
CA GLY A 83 5.29 -9.98 -4.34
C GLY A 83 5.24 -10.76 -3.03
N HIS A 84 5.82 -11.96 -2.96
CA HIS A 84 5.87 -12.76 -1.73
C HIS A 84 6.65 -12.09 -0.59
N ARG A 85 7.58 -11.17 -0.90
CA ARG A 85 8.34 -10.39 0.10
C ARG A 85 7.76 -9.00 0.33
N ALA A 86 7.15 -8.41 -0.70
CA ALA A 86 6.65 -7.05 -0.66
C ALA A 86 5.19 -6.93 -0.25
N ALA A 87 4.42 -8.03 -0.28
CA ALA A 87 2.99 -8.00 0.03
C ALA A 87 2.73 -7.89 1.53
N PRO A 88 1.95 -6.88 1.97
CA PRO A 88 1.52 -6.80 3.37
C PRO A 88 0.62 -7.98 3.75
N HIS A 89 0.77 -8.46 4.99
CA HIS A 89 -0.14 -9.45 5.56
C HIS A 89 -1.53 -8.88 5.85
N ALA A 90 -1.62 -7.57 6.02
CA ALA A 90 -2.86 -6.85 6.30
C ALA A 90 -2.71 -5.37 5.91
N PHE A 91 -3.84 -4.66 5.83
CA PHE A 91 -3.89 -3.22 5.60
C PHE A 91 -4.55 -2.49 6.77
N LEU A 92 -3.99 -1.34 7.14
CA LEU A 92 -4.61 -0.39 8.06
C LEU A 92 -5.17 0.76 7.22
N TYR A 93 -6.50 0.89 7.15
CA TYR A 93 -7.16 1.94 6.39
C TYR A 93 -7.58 3.08 7.31
N LEU A 94 -6.75 4.14 7.35
CA LEU A 94 -7.08 5.41 8.01
C LEU A 94 -8.09 6.17 7.15
N ARG A 95 -9.38 6.05 7.48
CA ARG A 95 -10.47 6.63 6.69
C ARG A 95 -10.83 8.01 7.22
N ALA A 96 -10.86 8.98 6.32
CA ALA A 96 -11.34 10.34 6.56
C ALA A 96 -12.01 10.88 5.29
N SER A 97 -12.93 11.83 5.46
CA SER A 97 -13.64 12.50 4.38
C SER A 97 -12.68 13.31 3.49
N PRO A 98 -12.99 13.47 2.19
CA PRO A 98 -12.22 14.33 1.30
C PRO A 98 -12.06 15.77 1.82
N GLN A 99 -13.08 16.30 2.50
CA GLN A 99 -13.10 17.62 3.13
C GLN A 99 -12.07 17.69 4.24
N ARG A 100 -12.08 16.72 5.17
CA ARG A 100 -11.08 16.62 6.24
C ARG A 100 -9.67 16.48 5.69
N CYS A 101 -9.48 15.65 4.67
CA CYS A 101 -8.18 15.51 4.00
C CYS A 101 -7.70 16.83 3.39
N LEU A 102 -8.59 17.62 2.78
CA LEU A 102 -8.25 18.92 2.21
C LEU A 102 -7.86 19.94 3.29
N GLU A 103 -8.59 19.98 4.42
CA GLU A 103 -8.26 20.82 5.57
C GLU A 103 -6.86 20.49 6.11
N ARG A 104 -6.56 19.21 6.32
CA ARG A 104 -5.24 18.74 6.78
C ARG A 104 -4.12 19.06 5.79
N LEU A 105 -4.39 18.91 4.49
CA LEU A 105 -3.45 19.25 3.42
C LEU A 105 -3.11 20.75 3.45
N ARG A 106 -4.13 21.61 3.58
CA ARG A 106 -3.96 23.07 3.72
C ARG A 106 -3.17 23.44 4.97
N ARG A 107 -3.48 22.81 6.12
CA ARG A 107 -2.74 23.02 7.38
C ARG A 107 -1.27 22.67 7.25
N ARG A 108 -0.94 21.59 6.54
CA ARG A 108 0.44 21.13 6.31
C ARG A 108 1.25 22.06 5.39
N ALA A 109 0.56 22.84 4.54
CA ALA A 109 1.14 23.93 3.75
C ALA A 109 2.33 23.55 2.84
N ARG A 110 2.40 22.31 2.33
CA ARG A 110 3.41 21.90 1.33
C ARG A 110 3.20 22.64 0.03
N SER A 111 4.26 23.21 -0.53
CA SER A 111 4.19 24.05 -1.74
C SER A 111 3.71 23.26 -2.96
N GLU A 112 4.10 21.99 -3.06
CA GLU A 112 3.76 21.08 -4.16
C GLU A 112 2.27 20.72 -4.18
N GLU A 113 1.59 20.82 -3.03
CA GLU A 113 0.21 20.37 -2.83
C GLU A 113 -0.81 21.53 -2.91
N ARG A 114 -0.38 22.79 -3.03
CA ARG A 114 -1.27 23.97 -3.04
C ARG A 114 -2.36 23.92 -4.12
N GLY A 115 -2.08 23.26 -5.25
CA GLY A 115 -3.02 23.12 -6.37
C GLY A 115 -4.05 22.00 -6.19
N VAL A 116 -3.94 21.17 -5.15
CA VAL A 116 -4.81 20.00 -4.96
C VAL A 116 -6.24 20.45 -4.63
N GLN A 117 -7.20 19.97 -5.43
CA GLN A 117 -8.61 20.30 -5.31
C GLN A 117 -9.41 19.18 -4.61
N LEU A 118 -10.55 19.55 -4.02
CA LEU A 118 -11.46 18.60 -3.37
C LEU A 118 -11.90 17.47 -4.31
N GLY A 119 -12.13 17.79 -5.60
CA GLY A 119 -12.53 16.81 -6.60
C GLY A 119 -11.48 15.70 -6.80
N TYR A 120 -10.19 16.04 -6.75
CA TYR A 120 -9.12 15.04 -6.82
C TYR A 120 -9.11 14.14 -5.58
N LEU A 121 -9.23 14.72 -4.37
CA LEU A 121 -9.30 13.96 -3.13
C LEU A 121 -10.54 13.07 -3.06
N SER A 122 -11.67 13.53 -3.60
CA SER A 122 -12.92 12.75 -3.65
C SER A 122 -12.75 11.52 -4.55
N ARG A 123 -12.06 11.65 -5.68
CA ARG A 123 -11.76 10.52 -6.56
C ARG A 123 -10.80 9.53 -5.90
N LEU A 124 -9.72 10.02 -5.27
CA LEU A 124 -8.83 9.14 -4.50
C LEU A 124 -9.57 8.42 -3.37
N HIS A 125 -10.43 9.09 -2.63
CA HIS A 125 -11.26 8.48 -1.59
C HIS A 125 -12.13 7.36 -2.19
N GLY A 126 -12.79 7.61 -3.32
CA GLY A 126 -13.56 6.58 -4.03
C GLY A 126 -12.73 5.34 -4.38
N GLN A 127 -11.50 5.49 -4.86
CA GLN A 127 -10.62 4.33 -5.13
C GLN A 127 -10.28 3.55 -3.85
N HIS A 128 -10.03 4.22 -2.73
CA HIS A 128 -9.79 3.54 -1.45
C HIS A 128 -11.04 2.81 -0.95
N GLU A 129 -12.22 3.41 -1.05
CA GLU A 129 -13.49 2.77 -0.66
C GLU A 129 -13.75 1.53 -1.52
N LEU A 130 -13.59 1.62 -2.84
CA LEU A 130 -13.76 0.48 -3.76
C LEU A 130 -12.78 -0.65 -3.45
N TRP A 131 -11.53 -0.31 -3.14
CA TRP A 131 -10.48 -1.31 -2.91
C TRP A 131 -10.53 -1.93 -1.51
N LEU A 132 -10.51 -1.10 -0.46
CA LEU A 132 -10.28 -1.54 0.92
C LEU A 132 -11.57 -1.87 1.66
N LEU A 133 -12.67 -1.20 1.34
CA LEU A 133 -13.96 -1.37 2.03
C LEU A 133 -14.92 -2.27 1.24
N ALA A 134 -15.30 -1.86 0.03
CA ALA A 134 -16.25 -2.59 -0.81
C ALA A 134 -15.65 -3.84 -1.47
N ARG A 135 -14.31 -3.96 -1.51
CA ARG A 135 -13.57 -5.07 -2.16
C ARG A 135 -13.97 -5.29 -3.63
N ALA A 136 -14.37 -4.23 -4.31
CA ALA A 136 -14.83 -4.24 -5.70
C ALA A 136 -13.70 -4.02 -6.71
N THR A 137 -12.55 -3.53 -6.28
CA THR A 137 -11.37 -3.40 -7.15
C THR A 137 -10.74 -4.76 -7.44
N GLU A 138 -10.60 -5.11 -8.72
CA GLU A 138 -9.92 -6.32 -9.14
C GLU A 138 -8.41 -6.24 -8.89
N VAL A 139 -7.95 -6.99 -7.88
CA VAL A 139 -6.53 -7.10 -7.52
C VAL A 139 -5.97 -8.43 -8.06
N GLY A 140 -4.98 -8.32 -8.94
CA GLY A 140 -4.31 -9.44 -9.63
C GLY A 140 -3.40 -10.29 -8.75
N PHE A 141 -3.24 -9.92 -7.47
CA PHE A 141 -2.40 -10.64 -6.52
C PHE A 141 -3.23 -11.23 -5.37
N ALA A 142 -3.29 -12.57 -5.30
CA ALA A 142 -4.20 -13.27 -4.41
C ALA A 142 -3.98 -12.95 -2.91
N ALA A 143 -2.74 -12.81 -2.46
CA ALA A 143 -2.45 -12.51 -1.06
C ALA A 143 -2.97 -11.12 -0.67
N ALA A 144 -2.71 -10.10 -1.49
CA ALA A 144 -3.21 -8.75 -1.24
C ALA A 144 -4.74 -8.66 -1.35
N ARG A 145 -5.36 -9.39 -2.29
CA ARG A 145 -6.82 -9.47 -2.42
C ARG A 145 -7.47 -10.04 -1.15
N ARG A 146 -6.86 -11.05 -0.54
CA ARG A 146 -7.36 -11.73 0.67
C ARG A 146 -6.90 -11.10 1.98
N ALA A 147 -5.99 -10.13 1.92
CA ALA A 147 -5.44 -9.50 3.12
C ALA A 147 -6.57 -8.83 3.93
N PRO A 148 -6.65 -9.09 5.24
CA PRO A 148 -7.59 -8.40 6.11
C PRO A 148 -7.29 -6.90 6.16
N VAL A 149 -8.34 -6.11 6.33
CA VAL A 149 -8.26 -4.64 6.42
C VAL A 149 -8.85 -4.24 7.77
N LEU A 150 -8.09 -3.49 8.57
CA LEU A 150 -8.62 -2.79 9.73
C LEU A 150 -9.03 -1.39 9.31
N LEU A 151 -10.30 -1.07 9.46
CA LEU A 151 -10.81 0.29 9.27
C LEU A 151 -10.59 1.09 10.55
N LEU A 152 -9.93 2.23 10.42
CA LEU A 152 -9.66 3.17 11.51
C LEU A 152 -10.31 4.51 11.17
N ASP A 153 -11.22 4.96 12.03
CA ASP A 153 -11.87 6.27 11.89
C ASP A 153 -10.87 7.39 12.23
N ALA A 154 -10.40 8.06 11.18
CA ALA A 154 -9.50 9.19 11.25
C ALA A 154 -10.22 10.49 10.88
N GLU A 155 -11.55 10.57 10.96
CA GLU A 155 -12.30 11.81 10.67
C GLU A 155 -11.94 12.91 11.66
N GLN A 156 -11.91 12.58 12.95
CA GLN A 156 -11.53 13.51 14.01
C GLN A 156 -10.01 13.53 14.16
N ASP A 157 -9.44 14.70 14.39
CA ASP A 157 -8.00 14.86 14.61
C ASP A 157 -7.61 14.19 15.94
N PHE A 158 -6.61 13.31 15.87
CA PHE A 158 -6.07 12.61 17.03
C PHE A 158 -4.64 13.06 17.39
N GLU A 159 -4.08 14.06 16.72
CA GLU A 159 -2.70 14.52 16.91
C GLU A 159 -2.40 14.92 18.37
N HIS A 160 -3.39 15.49 19.06
CA HIS A 160 -3.28 15.95 20.45
C HIS A 160 -4.34 15.34 21.39
N ASP A 161 -5.05 14.28 20.94
CA ASP A 161 -6.10 13.60 21.71
C ASP A 161 -5.58 12.24 22.17
N ALA A 162 -4.94 12.20 23.35
CA ALA A 162 -4.33 10.99 23.91
C ALA A 162 -5.35 9.86 24.10
N ALA A 163 -6.60 10.18 24.45
CA ALA A 163 -7.66 9.19 24.60
C ALA A 163 -7.99 8.52 23.26
N ARG A 164 -8.05 9.30 22.17
CA ARG A 164 -8.27 8.79 20.81
C ARG A 164 -7.07 8.03 20.26
N GLN A 165 -5.85 8.51 20.51
CA GLN A 165 -4.63 7.78 20.18
C GLN A 165 -4.63 6.40 20.85
N GLY A 166 -4.94 6.35 22.16
CA GLY A 166 -5.05 5.09 22.90
C GLY A 166 -6.10 4.15 22.33
N ARG A 167 -7.29 4.66 21.95
CA ARG A 167 -8.32 3.84 21.29
C ARG A 167 -7.87 3.27 19.94
N LEU A 168 -7.26 4.10 19.08
CA LEU A 168 -6.77 3.65 17.77
C LEU A 168 -5.65 2.62 17.92
N LEU A 169 -4.72 2.84 18.84
CA LEU A 169 -3.63 1.89 19.13
C LEU A 169 -4.16 0.57 19.66
N ALA A 170 -5.13 0.58 20.59
CA ALA A 170 -5.75 -0.64 21.09
C ALA A 170 -6.44 -1.45 19.98
N GLN A 171 -7.09 -0.77 19.02
CA GLN A 171 -7.66 -1.43 17.84
C GLN A 171 -6.58 -2.07 16.95
N VAL A 172 -5.46 -1.37 16.73
CA VAL A 172 -4.32 -1.88 15.95
C VAL A 172 -3.67 -3.08 16.65
N GLU A 173 -3.44 -3.01 17.96
CA GLU A 173 -2.87 -4.09 18.75
C GLU A 173 -3.74 -5.34 18.68
N ALA A 174 -5.04 -5.21 18.99
CA ALA A 174 -5.99 -6.31 18.91
C ALA A 174 -6.03 -6.96 17.51
N PHE A 175 -6.00 -6.11 16.47
CA PHE A 175 -5.95 -6.59 15.10
C PHE A 175 -4.67 -7.36 14.79
N VAL A 176 -3.49 -6.80 15.14
CA VAL A 176 -2.20 -7.46 14.93
C VAL A 176 -2.11 -8.79 15.68
N THR A 177 -2.56 -8.84 16.94
CA THR A 177 -2.64 -10.09 17.72
C THR A 177 -3.50 -11.14 17.01
N SER A 178 -4.64 -10.74 16.43
CA SER A 178 -5.51 -11.66 15.68
C SER A 178 -4.86 -12.23 14.40
N LEU A 179 -3.89 -11.52 13.80
CA LEU A 179 -3.17 -11.98 12.62
C LEU A 179 -2.15 -13.07 12.99
N SER A 180 -1.45 -12.91 14.11
CA SER A 180 -0.46 -13.88 14.61
C SER A 180 -1.10 -15.19 15.07
N ALA A 181 -2.38 -15.19 15.44
CA ALA A 181 -3.12 -16.38 15.83
C ALA A 181 -3.58 -17.26 14.63
N ARG A 182 -3.40 -16.80 13.38
CA ARG A 182 -3.74 -17.60 12.19
C ARG A 182 -2.55 -18.47 11.77
N PRO A 183 -2.71 -19.78 11.57
CA PRO A 183 -1.63 -20.64 11.09
C PRO A 183 -1.17 -20.19 9.71
N VAL A 184 0.12 -19.93 9.56
CA VAL A 184 0.76 -19.70 8.26
C VAL A 184 0.73 -21.03 7.51
N PRO A 185 0.11 -21.13 6.32
CA PRO A 185 0.16 -22.36 5.55
C PRO A 185 1.62 -22.70 5.20
N PRO A 186 2.04 -23.97 5.27
CA PRO A 186 3.42 -24.35 5.02
C PRO A 186 3.82 -23.92 3.61
N HIS A 187 4.97 -23.27 3.49
CA HIS A 187 5.59 -22.97 2.20
C HIS A 187 5.77 -24.28 1.42
N PRO A 188 5.50 -24.32 0.10
CA PRO A 188 5.77 -25.50 -0.69
C PRO A 188 7.27 -25.83 -0.63
N HIS A 189 7.56 -27.06 -0.22
CA HIS A 189 8.89 -27.60 -0.01
C HIS A 189 9.88 -27.26 -1.13
N THR A 190 11.05 -26.73 -0.76
CA THR A 190 12.27 -26.84 -1.55
C THR A 190 12.54 -28.32 -1.84
N PRO A 191 12.78 -28.74 -3.11
CA PRO A 191 13.16 -30.11 -3.39
C PRO A 191 14.50 -30.39 -2.74
N GLY A 192 14.54 -31.48 -1.95
CA GLY A 192 15.72 -31.90 -1.22
C GLY A 192 16.89 -32.18 -2.16
N THR A 193 18.05 -31.65 -1.78
CA THR A 193 19.35 -32.16 -2.18
C THR A 193 19.50 -33.60 -1.69
N GLY A 194 19.25 -34.56 -2.59
CA GLY A 194 19.65 -35.95 -2.43
C GLY A 194 20.80 -36.25 -3.40
N GLN A 195 22.04 -36.08 -2.93
CA GLN A 195 23.22 -36.69 -3.54
C GLN A 195 23.33 -38.16 -3.07
N GLY A 196 23.66 -39.06 -3.99
CA GLY A 196 24.57 -40.18 -3.72
C GLY A 196 24.02 -41.60 -3.92
N ALA A 197 24.44 -42.23 -5.02
CA ALA A 197 25.01 -43.60 -5.12
C ALA A 197 24.99 -44.02 -6.62
N ALA A 198 26.09 -43.93 -7.35
CA ALA A 198 27.18 -44.91 -7.45
C ALA A 198 26.83 -46.17 -8.29
N SER A 199 27.43 -46.22 -9.48
CA SER A 199 28.02 -47.38 -10.20
C SER A 199 27.25 -48.71 -10.33
N ALA A 200 26.90 -49.08 -11.55
CA ALA A 200 27.53 -50.16 -12.34
C ALA A 200 26.99 -50.13 -13.79
#